data_AF-T1EIF4-F1
#
_entry.id   AF-T1EIF4-F1
#
_cell.length_a   1.000
_cell.length_b   1.000
_cell.length_c   1.000
_cell.angle_alpha   90.00
_cell.angle_beta   90.00
_cell.angle_gamma   90.00
#
_symmetry.space_group_name_H-M   'P 1'
#
loop_
_entity.id
_entity.type
_entity.pdbx_description
1 polymer ?
#
loop_
_entity_poly.entity_id
_entity_poly.type
_entity_poly.pdbx_seq_one_letter_code
_entity_poly.pdbx_strand_id
1 'polypeptide(L)'
;CVPTCSRMDVGPSCSNGASYPGCQCKQGMLPENNKCYLPKDCPCKYRGEDFPADYVVQNECNFCKCFYGSWQCTKNECPKTCSVFGLEHVTTFD
;
A
#
# COMPACT_ATOMS: atom_id res chain seq x y z
N CYS A 1 -20.86 1.46 6.23
CA CYS A 1 -19.41 1.55 5.94
C CYS A 1 -19.13 0.71 4.70
N VAL A 2 -18.29 1.18 3.79
CA VAL A 2 -17.92 0.43 2.58
C VAL A 2 -16.42 0.15 2.66
N PRO A 3 -15.95 -1.10 2.48
CA PRO A 3 -14.52 -1.39 2.41
C PRO A 3 -13.89 -0.67 1.22
N THR A 4 -12.66 -0.19 1.36
CA THR A 4 -11.90 0.49 0.30
C THR A 4 -10.60 -0.27 0.01
N CYS A 5 -9.89 0.04 -1.08
CA CYS A 5 -8.62 -0.61 -1.39
C CYS A 5 -7.58 -0.38 -0.28
N SER A 6 -7.58 0.81 0.32
CA SER A 6 -6.71 1.18 1.44
C SER A 6 -7.16 0.63 2.80
N ARG A 7 -8.40 0.13 2.92
CA ARG A 7 -8.99 -0.29 4.19
C ARG A 7 -9.98 -1.44 3.98
N MET A 8 -9.42 -2.63 3.84
CA MET A 8 -10.18 -3.88 3.68
C MET A 8 -10.69 -4.44 5.01
N ASP A 9 -10.01 -4.15 6.14
CA ASP A 9 -10.40 -4.56 7.49
C ASP A 9 -11.55 -3.72 8.08
N VAL A 10 -12.69 -3.69 7.40
CA VAL A 10 -13.94 -3.20 7.99
C VAL A 10 -14.50 -4.34 8.82
N GLY A 11 -14.10 -4.39 10.10
CA GLY A 11 -14.61 -5.36 11.06
C GLY A 11 -16.14 -5.28 11.24
N PRO A 12 -16.74 -6.23 11.98
CA PRO A 12 -18.19 -6.31 12.21
C PRO A 12 -18.77 -5.08 12.94
N SER A 13 -17.93 -4.13 13.38
CA SER A 13 -18.32 -2.87 14.02
C SER A 13 -19.15 -1.93 13.13
N CYS A 14 -19.30 -2.23 11.85
CA CYS A 14 -20.20 -1.50 10.96
C CYS A 14 -21.62 -2.08 10.96
N SER A 15 -22.22 -2.21 12.16
CA SER A 15 -23.57 -2.73 12.36
C SER A 15 -24.70 -1.73 12.11
N ASN A 16 -24.38 -0.45 11.88
CA ASN A 16 -25.38 0.59 11.65
C ASN A 16 -25.33 1.05 10.18
N GLY A 17 -25.93 0.24 9.32
CA GLY A 17 -26.14 0.51 7.90
C GLY A 17 -27.17 1.61 7.69
N ALA A 18 -26.80 2.87 7.94
CA ALA A 18 -27.45 3.96 7.24
C ALA A 18 -27.02 3.87 5.76
N SER A 19 -27.90 3.31 4.93
CA SER A 19 -27.77 3.43 3.47
C SER A 19 -27.99 4.89 3.11
N TYR A 20 -26.90 5.63 2.97
CA TYR A 20 -26.98 6.98 2.44
C TYR A 20 -27.30 6.91 0.94
N PRO A 21 -28.26 7.70 0.43
CA PRO A 21 -28.46 7.83 -1.00
C PRO A 21 -27.17 8.37 -1.62
N GLY A 22 -26.53 7.60 -2.49
CA GLY A 22 -25.25 7.95 -3.07
C GLY A 22 -24.82 6.92 -4.12
N CYS A 23 -23.89 7.31 -4.98
CA CYS A 23 -23.29 6.39 -5.94
C CYS A 23 -22.42 5.39 -5.18
N GLN A 24 -22.70 4.11 -5.36
CA GLN A 24 -21.90 3.02 -4.84
C GLN A 24 -21.27 2.25 -5.99
N CYS A 25 -20.11 1.67 -5.74
CA CYS A 25 -19.50 0.74 -6.67
C CYS A 25 -20.38 -0.49 -6.86
N LYS A 26 -20.28 -1.13 -8.03
CA LYS A 26 -20.98 -2.39 -8.29
C LYS A 26 -20.57 -3.44 -7.25
N GLN A 27 -21.45 -4.42 -7.03
CA GLN A 27 -21.18 -5.52 -6.12
C GLN A 27 -19.83 -6.19 -6.44
N GLY A 28 -18.99 -6.35 -5.42
CA GLY A 28 -17.65 -6.93 -5.55
C GLY A 28 -16.54 -5.94 -5.95
N MET A 29 -16.84 -4.65 -6.10
CA MET A 29 -15.84 -3.60 -6.32
C MET A 29 -15.67 -2.71 -5.09
N LEU A 30 -14.44 -2.23 -4.89
CA LEU A 30 -14.05 -1.35 -3.78
C LEU A 30 -13.90 0.10 -4.29
N PRO A 31 -14.55 1.09 -3.64
CA PRO A 31 -14.30 2.49 -3.92
C PRO A 31 -12.91 2.92 -3.44
N GLU A 32 -12.16 3.62 -4.29
CA GLU A 32 -10.90 4.28 -3.95
C GLU A 32 -10.75 5.52 -4.85
N ASN A 33 -10.45 6.70 -4.29
CA ASN A 33 -10.26 7.95 -5.04
C ASN A 33 -11.36 8.25 -6.10
N ASN A 34 -12.64 8.12 -5.73
CA ASN A 34 -13.81 8.30 -6.60
C ASN A 34 -13.90 7.32 -7.79
N LYS A 35 -13.12 6.24 -7.78
CA LYS A 35 -13.16 5.16 -8.76
C LYS A 35 -13.46 3.84 -8.07
N CYS A 36 -13.89 2.85 -8.85
CA CYS A 36 -14.21 1.52 -8.37
C CYS A 36 -13.20 0.53 -8.93
N TYR A 37 -12.56 -0.23 -8.06
CA TYR A 37 -11.58 -1.24 -8.43
C TYR A 37 -12.06 -2.62 -8.01
N LEU A 38 -11.71 -3.66 -8.78
CA LEU A 38 -11.79 -5.01 -8.23
C LEU A 38 -10.72 -5.15 -7.13
N PRO A 39 -10.92 -5.99 -6.11
CA PRO A 39 -9.92 -6.19 -5.05
C PRO A 39 -8.50 -6.46 -5.58
N LYS A 40 -8.40 -7.25 -6.66
CA LYS A 40 -7.14 -7.57 -7.34
C LYS A 40 -6.52 -6.40 -8.11
N ASP A 41 -7.34 -5.44 -8.56
CA ASP A 41 -6.93 -4.30 -9.38
C ASP A 41 -6.71 -3.04 -8.53
N CYS A 42 -6.79 -3.17 -7.21
CA CYS A 42 -6.56 -2.07 -6.27
C CYS A 42 -5.15 -1.51 -6.43
N PRO A 43 -5.00 -0.19 -6.70
CA PRO A 43 -3.70 0.45 -6.78
C PRO A 43 -3.05 0.52 -5.39
N CYS A 44 -1.72 0.52 -5.35
CA CYS A 44 -0.94 0.66 -4.13
C CYS A 44 -0.27 2.04 -4.08
N LYS A 45 -0.24 2.64 -2.90
CA LYS A 45 0.43 3.93 -2.71
C LYS A 45 1.89 3.73 -2.29
N TYR A 46 2.84 4.33 -3.00
CA TYR A 46 4.26 4.31 -2.64
C TYR A 46 4.86 5.71 -2.76
N ARG A 47 5.45 6.21 -1.67
CA ARG A 47 6.03 7.57 -1.58
C ARG A 47 5.10 8.71 -2.01
N GLY A 48 3.79 8.52 -1.86
CA GLY A 48 2.77 9.52 -2.21
C GLY A 48 2.14 9.32 -3.60
N GLU A 49 2.70 8.45 -4.43
CA GLU A 49 2.19 8.14 -5.78
C GLU A 49 1.41 6.82 -5.80
N ASP A 50 0.40 6.74 -6.67
CA ASP A 50 -0.43 5.55 -6.86
C ASP A 50 0.12 4.68 -8.01
N PHE A 51 0.38 3.41 -7.73
CA PHE A 51 0.88 2.42 -8.67
C PHE A 51 -0.18 1.36 -8.98
N PRO A 52 -0.27 0.85 -10.22
CA PRO A 52 -1.24 -0.17 -10.58
C PRO A 52 -0.96 -1.51 -9.92
N ALA A 53 -1.96 -2.39 -9.91
CA ALA A 53 -1.79 -3.77 -9.48
C ALA A 53 -0.68 -4.46 -10.27
N ASP A 54 0.00 -5.41 -9.62
CA ASP A 54 1.16 -6.15 -10.13
C ASP A 54 2.42 -5.31 -10.40
N TYR A 55 2.39 -3.99 -10.21
CA TYR A 55 3.57 -3.14 -10.36
C TYR A 55 4.65 -3.51 -9.34
N VAL A 56 5.92 -3.49 -9.78
CA VAL A 56 7.07 -3.82 -8.93
C VAL A 56 7.94 -2.59 -8.75
N VAL A 57 8.16 -2.19 -7.51
CA VAL A 57 9.14 -1.17 -7.13
C VAL A 57 10.33 -1.83 -6.45
N GLN A 58 11.52 -1.29 -6.68
CA GLN A 58 12.70 -1.66 -5.93
C GLN A 58 12.86 -0.71 -4.74
N ASN A 59 12.83 -1.26 -3.53
CA ASN A 59 13.11 -0.55 -2.30
C ASN A 59 14.43 -1.08 -1.72
N GLU A 60 15.51 -0.32 -1.93
CA GLU A 60 16.88 -0.71 -1.57
C GLU A 60 17.32 -1.97 -2.33
N CYS A 61 17.51 -3.10 -1.63
CA CYS A 61 17.79 -4.41 -2.22
C CYS A 61 16.54 -5.30 -2.34
N ASN A 62 15.38 -4.82 -1.89
CA ASN A 62 14.13 -5.56 -1.87
C ASN A 62 13.23 -5.19 -3.04
N PHE A 63 12.51 -6.18 -3.56
CA PHE A 63 11.49 -5.98 -4.58
C PHE A 63 10.12 -6.04 -3.92
N CYS A 64 9.34 -4.98 -4.10
CA CYS A 64 7.98 -4.86 -3.59
C CYS A 64 7.01 -4.91 -4.75
N LYS A 65 6.12 -5.89 -4.74
CA LYS A 65 5.05 -6.03 -5.72
C LYS A 65 3.73 -5.54 -5.13
N CYS A 66 3.00 -4.71 -5.89
CA CYS A 66 1.66 -4.28 -5.51
C CYS A 66 0.67 -5.45 -5.69
N PHE A 67 0.03 -5.86 -4.60
CA PHE A 67 -0.91 -6.97 -4.57
C PHE A 67 -2.09 -6.63 -3.67
N TYR A 68 -3.30 -6.55 -4.23
CA TYR A 68 -4.54 -6.24 -3.52
C TYR A 68 -4.43 -4.94 -2.67
N GLY A 69 -3.94 -3.85 -3.27
CA GLY A 69 -3.78 -2.56 -2.58
C GLY A 69 -2.68 -2.52 -1.51
N SER A 70 -1.91 -3.61 -1.32
CA SER A 70 -0.81 -3.71 -0.37
C SER A 70 0.51 -4.06 -1.05
N TRP A 71 1.63 -3.59 -0.49
CA TRP A 71 2.96 -3.94 -0.98
C TRP A 71 3.44 -5.27 -0.38
N GLN A 72 3.68 -6.26 -1.24
CA GLN A 72 4.36 -7.49 -0.88
C GLN A 72 5.84 -7.39 -1.24
N CYS A 73 6.67 -7.16 -0.23
CA CYS A 73 8.11 -7.01 -0.39
C CYS A 73 8.87 -8.29 -0.05
N THR A 74 9.96 -8.55 -0.79
CA THR A 74 10.99 -9.47 -0.33
C THR A 74 11.60 -8.97 0.98
N LYS A 75 12.11 -9.89 1.80
CA LYS A 75 12.75 -9.59 3.10
C LYS A 75 14.22 -10.00 3.06
N ASN A 76 14.96 -9.40 2.15
CA ASN A 76 16.40 -9.57 2.04
C ASN A 76 17.09 -8.58 2.97
N GLU A 77 18.14 -9.03 3.65
CA GLU A 77 19.03 -8.16 4.41
C GLU A 77 19.86 -7.34 3.42
N CYS A 78 19.58 -6.05 3.32
CA CYS A 78 20.29 -5.16 2.40
C CYS A 78 21.67 -4.82 2.95
N PRO A 79 22.74 -4.91 2.14
CA PRO A 79 24.06 -4.51 2.58
C PRO A 79 24.06 -3.02 2.90
N LYS A 80 24.26 -2.69 4.17
CA LYS A 80 24.38 -1.31 4.64
C LYS A 80 25.84 -0.88 4.51
N THR A 81 26.09 0.15 3.71
CA THR A 81 27.46 0.68 3.56
C THR A 81 27.68 1.77 4.60
N CYS A 82 28.60 1.56 5.54
CA CYS A 82 29.12 2.61 6.41
C CYS A 82 30.30 3.30 5.72
N SER A 83 30.28 4.63 5.69
CA SER A 83 31.38 5.44 5.18
C SER A 83 31.85 6.39 6.27
N VAL A 84 33.14 6.33 6.62
CA VAL A 84 33.77 7.21 7.62
C VAL A 84 34.50 8.32 6.88
N PHE A 85 34.02 9.55 6.99
CA PHE A 85 34.70 10.75 6.48
C PHE A 85 35.43 11.43 7.65
N GLY A 86 36.71 11.11 7.84
CA GLY A 86 37.57 11.75 8.87
C GLY A 86 37.27 11.32 10.32
N LEU A 87 37.97 11.95 11.28
CA LEU A 87 38.00 11.55 12.70
C LEU A 87 36.74 11.92 13.52
N GLU A 88 35.77 12.64 12.97
CA GLU A 88 34.72 13.28 13.78
C GLU A 88 33.28 13.07 13.26
N HIS A 89 33.05 12.39 12.12
CA HIS A 89 31.69 12.12 11.61
C HIS A 89 31.49 10.64 11.29
N VAL A 90 30.72 9.96 12.15
CA VAL A 90 30.31 8.56 12.01
C VAL A 90 28.84 8.52 11.63
N THR A 91 28.50 7.94 10.48
CA THR A 91 27.12 7.56 10.14
C THR A 91 26.95 6.09 10.47
N THR A 92 25.99 5.76 11.36
CA THR A 92 25.72 4.39 11.81
C THR A 92 24.91 3.61 10.77
N PHE A 93 24.89 2.29 10.90
CA PHE A 93 24.24 1.35 9.97
C PHE A 93 22.71 1.27 10.14
N ASP A 94 22.00 2.37 10.42
CA ASP A 94 20.53 2.31 10.55
C ASP A 94 19.84 2.20 9.17
#